data_AF-A0A291QQZ0-F1
#
_entry.id   AF-A0A291QQZ0-F1
#
_cell.length_a   1.000
_cell.length_b   1.000
_cell.length_c   1.000
_cell.angle_alpha   90.00
_cell.angle_beta   90.00
_cell.angle_gamma   90.00
#
_symmetry.space_group_name_H-M   'P 1'
#
loop_
_entity.id
_entity.type
_entity.pdbx_description
1 polymer ?
#
loop_
_entity_poly.entity_id
_entity_poly.type
_entity_poly.pdbx_seq_one_letter_code
_entity_poly.pdbx_strand_id
1 'polypeptide(L)'
;MKKIVIALVITCCSLQLSAQENPVAPSKSTLKVNPTTLINELDLYWEQELSNKFSLEFGATFIYSDYPDYLLSKRIDIGQKKPDISTDQFVEGLGFGARVGFRWYLFALNGSQHASGTYFQPSLLYKRVYYPATDFDFNDEVFKNKAHKDVYGLQFLIGRQFTRQKVVFDPYLGVGIRGKVYHYANYNVENDVLNLDKGHMVSILPSVHLGIKIGLNL
;
A
#
# COMPACT_ATOMS: atom_id res chain seq x y z
N MET A 1 -1.96 27.91 25.47
CA MET A 1 -2.18 27.68 24.02
C MET A 1 -1.43 28.68 23.13
N LYS A 2 -1.59 30.02 23.28
CA LYS A 2 -0.90 31.02 22.43
C LYS A 2 0.63 30.89 22.37
N LYS A 3 1.29 30.57 23.50
CA LYS A 3 2.76 30.38 23.58
C LYS A 3 3.27 29.16 22.79
N ILE A 4 2.46 28.10 22.70
CA ILE A 4 2.81 26.87 21.97
C ILE A 4 2.74 27.10 20.47
N VAL A 5 1.72 27.84 20.01
CA VAL A 5 1.57 28.22 18.59
C VAL A 5 2.73 29.10 18.14
N ILE A 6 3.15 30.07 18.96
CA ILE A 6 4.29 30.94 18.66
C ILE A 6 5.60 30.14 18.60
N ALA A 7 5.81 29.21 19.54
CA ALA A 7 6.97 28.33 19.50
C ALA A 7 6.98 27.45 18.24
N LEU A 8 5.84 26.91 17.82
CA LEU A 8 5.70 26.11 16.61
C LEU A 8 5.99 26.91 15.34
N VAL A 9 5.51 28.17 15.27
CA VAL A 9 5.78 29.07 14.15
C VAL A 9 7.27 29.42 14.07
N ILE A 10 7.90 29.76 15.21
CA ILE A 10 9.34 30.08 15.25
C ILE A 10 10.18 28.86 14.83
N THR A 11 9.79 27.65 15.28
CA THR A 11 10.49 26.42 14.92
C THR A 11 10.35 26.12 13.42
N CYS A 12 9.15 26.27 12.85
CA CYS A 12 8.93 26.14 11.41
C CYS A 12 9.70 27.18 10.59
N CYS A 13 9.77 28.44 11.05
CA CYS A 13 10.54 29.48 10.37
C CYS A 13 12.06 29.22 10.43
N SER A 14 12.58 28.69 11.55
CA SER A 14 14.01 28.36 11.66
C SER A 14 14.43 27.21 10.73
N LEU A 15 13.53 26.26 10.44
CA LEU A 15 13.77 25.18 9.48
C LEU A 15 13.82 25.67 8.03
N GLN A 16 13.18 26.80 7.71
CA GLN A 16 13.19 27.38 6.36
C GLN A 16 14.47 28.17 6.05
N LEU A 17 15.08 28.84 7.04
CA LEU A 17 16.32 29.59 6.83
C LEU A 17 17.52 28.68 6.50
N SER A 18 17.62 27.50 7.12
CA SER A 18 18.68 26.53 6.82
C SER A 18 18.54 25.84 5.44
N ALA A 19 17.40 26.01 4.76
CA ALA A 19 17.15 25.40 3.46
C ALA A 19 17.60 26.26 2.26
N GLN A 20 18.00 27.52 2.48
CA GLN A 20 18.25 28.49 1.39
C GLN A 20 19.72 28.61 0.94
N GLU A 21 20.69 27.98 1.61
CA GLU A 21 22.12 28.21 1.32
C GLU A 21 22.73 27.31 0.22
N ASN A 22 22.00 26.32 -0.30
CA ASN A 22 22.51 25.47 -1.38
C ASN A 22 21.64 25.62 -2.63
N PRO A 23 22.24 25.73 -3.84
CA PRO A 23 21.47 25.66 -5.08
C PRO A 23 20.75 24.30 -5.11
N VAL A 24 19.43 24.34 -4.95
CA VAL A 24 18.57 23.16 -4.97
C VAL A 24 18.75 22.51 -6.34
N ALA A 25 19.36 21.32 -6.37
CA ALA A 25 19.44 20.53 -7.58
C ALA A 25 18.02 20.39 -8.17
N PRO A 26 17.83 20.53 -9.49
CA PRO A 26 16.52 20.52 -10.10
C PRO A 26 15.78 19.24 -9.69
N SER A 27 14.66 19.42 -9.01
CA SER A 27 13.88 18.34 -8.44
C SER A 27 13.28 17.51 -9.56
N LYS A 28 13.65 16.24 -9.65
CA LYS A 28 13.21 15.36 -10.74
C LYS A 28 12.08 14.48 -10.27
N SER A 29 11.05 14.35 -11.11
CA SER A 29 9.93 13.45 -10.87
C SER A 29 10.05 12.21 -11.75
N THR A 30 9.78 11.04 -11.19
CA THR A 30 9.75 9.78 -11.93
C THR A 30 8.41 9.10 -11.71
N LEU A 31 7.75 8.73 -12.81
CA LEU A 31 6.57 7.87 -12.74
C LEU A 31 7.01 6.41 -12.94
N LYS A 32 6.62 5.51 -12.04
CA LYS A 32 6.96 4.09 -12.11
C LYS A 32 5.71 3.23 -11.98
N VAL A 33 5.81 2.02 -12.49
CA VAL A 33 4.80 0.97 -12.38
C VAL A 33 5.48 -0.31 -11.94
N ASN A 34 4.74 -1.17 -11.23
CA ASN A 34 5.23 -2.51 -10.89
C ASN A 34 4.54 -3.57 -11.76
N PRO A 35 5.18 -4.07 -12.83
CA PRO A 35 4.59 -5.11 -13.66
C PRO A 35 4.35 -6.43 -12.91
N THR A 36 5.08 -6.72 -11.82
CA THR A 36 4.94 -8.01 -11.13
C THR A 36 3.62 -8.14 -10.38
N THR A 37 2.96 -7.01 -10.08
CA THR A 37 1.66 -6.98 -9.40
C THR A 37 0.49 -6.93 -10.36
N LEU A 38 0.73 -6.73 -11.66
CA LEU A 38 -0.31 -6.61 -12.68
C LEU A 38 -1.22 -7.82 -12.81
N ILE A 39 -0.95 -8.94 -12.13
CA ILE A 39 -1.82 -10.12 -12.09
C ILE A 39 -3.10 -9.87 -11.28
N ASN A 40 -3.05 -8.97 -10.29
CA ASN A 40 -4.17 -8.71 -9.39
C ASN A 40 -4.37 -7.22 -9.04
N GLU A 41 -3.31 -6.41 -9.17
CA GLU A 41 -3.34 -5.00 -8.83
C GLU A 41 -2.44 -4.14 -9.74
N LEU A 42 -2.95 -2.97 -10.12
CA LEU A 42 -2.19 -1.94 -10.83
C LEU A 42 -1.59 -0.97 -9.80
N ASP A 43 -0.28 -1.06 -9.61
CA ASP A 43 0.46 -0.13 -8.77
C ASP A 43 1.13 0.97 -9.61
N LEU A 44 0.77 2.22 -9.35
CA LEU A 44 1.39 3.41 -9.91
C LEU A 44 2.18 4.14 -8.81
N TYR A 45 3.41 4.54 -9.12
CA TYR A 45 4.30 5.22 -8.18
C TYR A 45 4.78 6.53 -8.77
N TRP A 46 4.64 7.61 -8.02
CA TRP A 46 5.26 8.88 -8.30
C TRP A 46 6.39 9.11 -7.30
N GLU A 47 7.61 9.20 -7.82
CA GLU A 47 8.80 9.49 -7.05
C GLU A 47 9.22 10.95 -7.28
N GLN A 48 9.54 11.65 -6.20
CA GLN A 48 10.02 13.02 -6.19
C GLN A 48 11.38 13.09 -5.49
N GLU A 49 12.42 13.42 -6.25
CA GLU A 49 13.75 13.64 -5.69
C GLU A 49 13.75 14.91 -4.83
N LEU A 50 14.14 14.78 -3.56
CA LEU A 50 14.31 15.89 -2.63
C LEU A 50 15.77 16.36 -2.59
N SER A 51 16.70 15.41 -2.73
CA SER A 51 18.14 15.66 -2.80
C SER A 51 18.83 14.46 -3.47
N ASN A 52 20.14 14.57 -3.69
CA ASN A 52 20.94 13.48 -4.27
C ASN A 52 20.95 12.20 -3.41
N LYS A 53 20.52 12.27 -2.14
CA LYS A 53 20.46 11.13 -1.22
C LYS A 53 19.05 10.75 -0.77
N PHE A 54 18.07 11.61 -0.99
CA PHE A 54 16.72 11.43 -0.45
C PHE A 54 15.65 11.65 -1.51
N SER A 55 14.66 10.78 -1.51
CA SER A 55 13.53 10.85 -2.43
C SER A 55 12.26 10.37 -1.73
N LEU A 56 11.12 10.95 -2.10
CA LEU A 56 9.80 10.52 -1.62
C LEU A 56 9.09 9.75 -2.71
N GLU A 57 8.49 8.63 -2.35
CA GLU A 57 7.66 7.82 -3.24
C GLU A 57 6.22 7.82 -2.73
N PHE A 58 5.30 8.22 -3.58
CA PHE A 58 3.87 8.08 -3.37
C PHE A 58 3.33 7.04 -4.33
N GLY A 59 2.53 6.11 -3.83
CA GLY A 59 1.94 5.04 -4.62
C GLY A 59 0.41 5.10 -4.55
N ALA A 60 -0.23 4.88 -5.69
CA ALA A 60 -1.65 4.56 -5.78
C ALA A 60 -1.79 3.15 -6.32
N THR A 61 -2.60 2.33 -5.65
CA THR A 61 -2.89 0.96 -6.05
C THR A 61 -4.35 0.86 -6.45
N PHE A 62 -4.61 0.26 -7.61
CA PHE A 62 -5.95 -0.17 -8.00
C PHE A 62 -6.00 -1.70 -7.98
N ILE A 63 -6.89 -2.26 -7.18
CA ILE A 63 -7.08 -3.69 -7.00
C ILE A 63 -8.31 -4.07 -7.81
N TYR A 64 -8.16 -5.03 -8.71
CA TYR A 64 -9.27 -5.52 -9.52
C TYR A 64 -9.55 -7.01 -9.28
N SER A 65 -8.71 -7.70 -8.50
CA SER A 65 -8.98 -9.03 -7.98
C SER A 65 -8.21 -9.30 -6.69
N ASP A 66 -8.82 -10.03 -5.77
CA ASP A 66 -8.22 -10.44 -4.49
C ASP A 66 -7.84 -11.93 -4.46
N TYR A 67 -7.68 -12.53 -5.64
CA TYR A 67 -7.40 -13.96 -5.84
C TYR A 67 -6.20 -14.53 -5.03
N PRO A 68 -5.05 -13.83 -4.90
CA PRO A 68 -3.94 -14.37 -4.09
C PRO A 68 -4.32 -14.56 -2.61
N ASP A 69 -5.22 -13.73 -2.09
CA ASP A 69 -5.65 -13.83 -0.69
C ASP A 69 -6.57 -15.03 -0.45
N TYR A 70 -7.43 -15.34 -1.43
CA TYR A 70 -8.22 -16.58 -1.46
C TYR A 70 -7.35 -17.83 -1.41
N LEU A 71 -6.28 -17.87 -2.23
CA LEU A 71 -5.37 -19.02 -2.24
C LEU A 71 -4.67 -19.20 -0.89
N LEU A 72 -4.24 -18.10 -0.26
CA LEU A 72 -3.56 -18.12 1.04
C LEU A 72 -4.51 -18.51 2.18
N SER A 73 -5.72 -17.95 2.23
CA SER A 73 -6.71 -18.26 3.27
C SER A 73 -7.25 -19.68 3.18
N LYS A 74 -7.30 -20.27 1.97
CA LYS A 74 -7.70 -21.67 1.78
C LYS A 74 -6.59 -22.65 2.15
N ARG A 75 -5.33 -22.34 1.84
CA ARG A 75 -4.19 -23.26 2.02
C ARG A 75 -3.48 -23.15 3.36
N ILE A 76 -3.50 -21.98 3.98
CA ILE A 76 -2.80 -21.72 5.24
C ILE A 76 -3.83 -21.53 6.34
N ASP A 77 -4.09 -22.59 7.09
CA ASP A 77 -4.97 -22.57 8.26
C ASP A 77 -4.18 -22.10 9.48
N ILE A 78 -4.08 -20.78 9.68
CA ILE A 78 -3.39 -20.19 10.84
C ILE A 78 -4.38 -20.04 12.02
N GLY A 79 -5.27 -21.01 12.24
CA GLY A 79 -6.17 -21.03 13.40
C GLY A 79 -7.10 -19.81 13.51
N GLN A 80 -7.34 -19.10 12.41
CA GLN A 80 -8.26 -17.98 12.34
C GLN A 80 -9.55 -18.45 11.68
N LYS A 81 -10.71 -18.13 12.29
CA LYS A 81 -12.04 -18.33 11.67
C LYS A 81 -11.94 -17.80 10.24
N LYS A 82 -12.47 -18.50 9.24
CA LYS A 82 -12.43 -17.99 7.87
C LYS A 82 -13.51 -16.89 7.77
N PRO A 83 -13.23 -15.71 7.19
CA PRO A 83 -14.29 -14.77 6.90
C PRO A 83 -15.24 -15.47 5.92
N ASP A 84 -16.53 -15.48 6.25
CA ASP A 84 -17.57 -16.18 5.49
C ASP A 84 -17.91 -15.36 4.24
N ILE A 85 -16.94 -15.35 3.32
CA ILE A 85 -16.92 -14.62 2.04
C ILE A 85 -16.82 -15.67 0.95
N SER A 86 -17.72 -15.61 -0.03
CA SER A 86 -17.80 -16.61 -1.11
C SER A 86 -16.60 -16.51 -2.07
N THR A 87 -16.34 -17.57 -2.82
CA THR A 87 -15.21 -17.59 -3.79
C THR A 87 -15.40 -16.52 -4.87
N ASP A 88 -16.64 -16.28 -5.31
CA ASP A 88 -16.97 -15.29 -6.34
C ASP A 88 -16.70 -13.86 -5.85
N GLN A 89 -16.99 -13.60 -4.57
CA GLN A 89 -16.69 -12.32 -3.93
C GLN A 89 -15.20 -11.98 -3.94
N PHE A 90 -14.30 -12.96 -3.77
CA PHE A 90 -12.84 -12.72 -3.83
C PHE A 90 -12.34 -12.40 -5.25
N VAL A 91 -12.93 -13.01 -6.27
CA VAL A 91 -12.52 -12.81 -7.67
C VAL A 91 -12.94 -11.42 -8.15
N GLU A 92 -14.13 -10.98 -7.76
CA GLU A 92 -14.73 -9.69 -8.12
C GLU A 92 -14.40 -8.56 -7.13
N GLY A 93 -13.52 -8.81 -6.17
CA GLY A 93 -13.10 -7.82 -5.18
C GLY A 93 -12.39 -6.63 -5.84
N LEU A 94 -13.01 -5.46 -5.77
CA LEU A 94 -12.45 -4.19 -6.25
C LEU A 94 -11.89 -3.39 -5.08
N GLY A 95 -10.78 -2.69 -5.28
CA GLY A 95 -10.17 -1.96 -4.19
C GLY A 95 -9.24 -0.85 -4.63
N PHE A 96 -8.89 -0.03 -3.65
CA PHE A 96 -7.97 1.08 -3.83
C PHE A 96 -6.97 1.08 -2.68
N GLY A 97 -5.78 1.54 -2.96
CA GLY A 97 -4.73 1.66 -1.97
C GLY A 97 -3.87 2.88 -2.18
N ALA A 98 -3.22 3.27 -1.10
CA ALA A 98 -2.20 4.29 -1.09
C ALA A 98 -0.95 3.74 -0.41
N ARG A 99 0.21 4.17 -0.89
CA ARG A 99 1.50 3.90 -0.29
C ARG A 99 2.28 5.20 -0.18
N VAL A 100 3.04 5.34 0.90
CA VAL A 100 4.08 6.36 1.01
C VAL A 100 5.39 5.70 1.41
N GLY A 101 6.47 6.08 0.77
CA GLY A 101 7.80 5.57 1.00
C GLY A 101 8.81 6.69 1.06
N PHE A 102 9.77 6.56 1.96
CA PHE A 102 10.93 7.45 2.01
C PHE A 102 12.14 6.68 1.54
N ARG A 103 12.79 7.10 0.46
CA ARG A 103 13.97 6.46 -0.10
C ARG A 103 15.22 7.18 0.38
N TRP A 104 16.11 6.43 1.02
CA TRP A 104 17.43 6.88 1.42
C TRP A 104 18.50 6.12 0.62
N TYR A 105 19.16 6.83 -0.28
CA TYR A 105 20.25 6.28 -1.10
C TYR A 105 21.54 6.19 -0.28
N LEU A 106 21.93 4.96 0.04
CA LEU A 106 23.13 4.63 0.82
C LEU A 106 24.40 4.73 -0.04
N PHE A 107 24.29 4.26 -1.29
CA PHE A 107 25.38 4.28 -2.26
C PHE A 107 24.90 4.96 -3.53
N ALA A 108 25.31 6.22 -3.72
CA ALA A 108 25.10 6.94 -4.96
C ALA A 108 26.06 6.42 -6.04
N LEU A 109 25.61 6.32 -7.29
CA LEU A 109 26.52 6.08 -8.41
C LEU A 109 27.48 7.28 -8.55
N ASN A 110 28.79 7.02 -8.50
CA ASN A 110 29.82 8.05 -8.69
C ASN A 110 29.55 8.85 -9.98
N GLY A 111 29.45 10.17 -9.86
CA GLY A 111 29.19 11.08 -10.98
C GLY A 111 27.71 11.35 -11.30
N SER A 112 26.77 10.74 -10.57
CA SER A 112 25.34 11.05 -10.67
C SER A 112 24.99 12.30 -9.88
N GLN A 113 24.48 13.35 -10.55
CA GLN A 113 23.83 14.50 -9.88
C GLN A 113 22.42 14.17 -9.36
N HIS A 114 21.95 12.93 -9.55
CA HIS A 114 20.59 12.50 -9.23
C HIS A 114 20.57 11.37 -8.20
N ALA A 115 19.41 11.19 -7.55
CA ALA A 115 19.18 10.10 -6.62
C ALA A 115 19.14 8.75 -7.36
N SER A 116 20.27 8.06 -7.45
CA SER A 116 20.40 6.77 -8.13
C SER A 116 21.39 5.86 -7.41
N GLY A 117 21.18 4.55 -7.50
CA GLY A 117 21.99 3.55 -6.81
C GLY A 117 21.20 2.79 -5.74
N THR A 118 21.90 2.27 -4.75
CA THR A 118 21.30 1.39 -3.73
C THR A 118 20.65 2.22 -2.64
N TYR A 119 19.38 1.92 -2.35
CA TYR A 119 18.60 2.65 -1.36
C TYR A 119 17.95 1.71 -0.34
N PHE A 120 17.68 2.28 0.82
CA PHE A 120 16.79 1.74 1.84
C PHE A 120 15.50 2.56 1.85
N GLN A 121 14.35 1.89 1.92
CA GLN A 121 13.05 2.53 1.89
C GLN A 121 12.11 1.93 2.94
N PRO A 122 11.91 2.61 4.09
CA PRO A 122 10.70 2.39 4.87
C PRO A 122 9.48 2.86 4.07
N SER A 123 8.42 2.05 4.07
CA SER A 123 7.16 2.41 3.44
C SER A 123 5.96 1.96 4.26
N LEU A 124 4.93 2.79 4.21
CA LEU A 124 3.61 2.54 4.78
C LEU A 124 2.65 2.28 3.65
N LEU A 125 1.80 1.27 3.82
CA LEU A 125 0.73 0.95 2.88
C LEU A 125 -0.62 0.91 3.59
N TYR A 126 -1.63 1.38 2.88
CA TYR A 126 -3.02 1.19 3.22
C TYR A 126 -3.76 0.75 1.97
N LYS A 127 -4.56 -0.30 2.06
CA LYS A 127 -5.43 -0.77 0.98
C LYS A 127 -6.80 -1.08 1.55
N ARG A 128 -7.85 -0.79 0.78
CA ARG A 128 -9.21 -1.20 1.08
C ARG A 128 -9.76 -1.97 -0.11
N VAL A 129 -10.23 -3.19 0.14
CA VAL A 129 -10.90 -4.06 -0.82
C VAL A 129 -12.37 -4.15 -0.45
N TYR A 130 -13.23 -3.91 -1.42
CA TYR A 130 -14.67 -4.05 -1.32
C TYR A 130 -15.08 -5.33 -2.04
N TYR A 131 -15.81 -6.18 -1.33
CA TYR A 131 -16.38 -7.38 -1.92
C TYR A 131 -17.82 -7.07 -2.37
N PRO A 132 -18.25 -7.57 -3.54
CA PRO A 132 -19.62 -7.36 -4.01
C PRO A 132 -20.62 -7.95 -3.01
N ALA A 133 -21.74 -7.26 -2.82
CA ALA A 133 -22.78 -7.73 -1.93
C ALA A 133 -23.46 -8.98 -2.52
N THR A 134 -23.73 -9.98 -1.69
CA THR A 134 -24.52 -11.15 -2.08
C THR A 134 -25.91 -11.04 -1.48
N ASP A 135 -26.91 -11.35 -2.29
CA ASP A 135 -28.31 -11.37 -1.87
C ASP A 135 -28.58 -12.63 -1.02
N PHE A 136 -29.34 -12.46 0.05
CA PHE A 136 -29.78 -13.50 0.96
C PHE A 136 -31.30 -13.41 1.10
N ASP A 137 -32.00 -14.39 0.54
CA ASP A 137 -33.45 -14.41 0.51
C ASP A 137 -34.00 -15.09 1.78
N PHE A 138 -34.87 -14.38 2.50
CA PHE A 138 -35.58 -14.93 3.65
C PHE A 138 -37.01 -14.37 3.71
N ASN A 139 -38.02 -15.24 3.69
CA ASN A 139 -39.45 -14.87 3.74
C ASN A 139 -39.86 -13.78 2.71
N ASP A 140 -39.53 -13.99 1.43
CA ASP A 140 -39.83 -13.07 0.31
C ASP A 140 -39.18 -11.66 0.43
N GLU A 141 -38.29 -11.45 1.40
CA GLU A 141 -37.45 -10.26 1.51
C GLU A 141 -35.99 -10.57 1.16
N VAL A 142 -35.36 -9.67 0.41
CA VAL A 142 -33.96 -9.78 -0.03
C VAL A 142 -33.05 -8.96 0.88
N PHE A 143 -32.21 -9.65 1.65
CA PHE A 143 -31.19 -9.04 2.49
C PHE A 143 -29.83 -9.00 1.77
N LYS A 144 -28.97 -8.04 2.13
CA LYS A 144 -27.66 -7.88 1.47
C LYS A 144 -26.52 -8.12 2.43
N ASN A 145 -25.80 -9.22 2.22
CA ASN A 145 -24.54 -9.47 2.91
C ASN A 145 -23.46 -8.53 2.36
N LYS A 146 -22.68 -7.92 3.25
CA LYS A 146 -21.62 -6.99 2.86
C LYS A 146 -20.33 -7.35 3.57
N ALA A 147 -19.24 -7.33 2.82
CA ALA A 147 -17.91 -7.50 3.36
C ALA A 147 -16.93 -6.48 2.77
N HIS A 148 -16.00 -6.02 3.58
CA HIS A 148 -14.82 -5.28 3.11
C HIS A 148 -13.60 -5.66 3.93
N LYS A 149 -12.43 -5.41 3.35
CA LYS A 149 -11.13 -5.71 3.95
C LYS A 149 -10.24 -4.50 3.92
N ASP A 150 -9.73 -4.13 5.09
CA ASP A 150 -8.70 -3.13 5.25
C ASP A 150 -7.35 -3.80 5.44
N VAL A 151 -6.34 -3.34 4.72
CA VAL A 151 -4.99 -3.86 4.77
C VAL A 151 -4.05 -2.73 5.11
N TYR A 152 -3.39 -2.85 6.25
CA TYR A 152 -2.35 -1.94 6.71
C TYR A 152 -1.01 -2.65 6.62
N GLY A 153 0.06 -1.92 6.37
CA GLY A 153 1.37 -2.55 6.41
C GLY A 153 2.52 -1.56 6.54
N LEU A 154 3.55 -2.04 7.22
CA LEU A 154 4.83 -1.41 7.37
C LEU A 154 5.86 -2.29 6.67
N GLN A 155 6.64 -1.73 5.75
CA GLN A 155 7.63 -2.46 4.99
C GLN A 155 8.96 -1.74 5.01
N PHE A 156 10.02 -2.53 4.99
CA PHE A 156 11.39 -2.08 4.83
C PHE A 156 11.93 -2.72 3.55
N LEU A 157 12.23 -1.87 2.58
CA LEU A 157 12.67 -2.26 1.25
C LEU A 157 14.15 -1.89 1.10
N ILE A 158 14.90 -2.74 0.44
CA ILE A 158 16.22 -2.45 -0.10
C ILE A 158 16.11 -2.62 -1.61
N GLY A 159 16.42 -1.57 -2.34
CA GLY A 159 16.34 -1.57 -3.79
C GLY A 159 17.57 -0.97 -4.42
N ARG A 160 17.66 -1.11 -5.74
CA ARG A 160 18.71 -0.47 -6.51
C ARG A 160 18.12 0.17 -7.76
N GLN A 161 18.19 1.49 -7.81
CA GLN A 161 17.71 2.26 -8.94
C GLN A 161 18.80 2.42 -10.00
N PHE A 162 18.49 1.96 -11.21
CA PHE A 162 19.28 2.17 -12.41
C PHE A 162 18.55 3.12 -13.34
N THR A 163 19.19 4.22 -13.70
CA THR A 163 18.62 5.18 -14.64
C THR A 163 19.43 5.15 -15.93
N ARG A 164 18.78 4.85 -17.05
CA ARG A 164 19.38 4.96 -18.39
C ARG A 164 18.52 5.93 -19.20
N GLN A 165 19.06 7.13 -19.41
CA GLN A 165 18.35 8.24 -20.07
C GLN A 165 17.02 8.57 -19.34
N LYS A 166 15.88 8.35 -20.01
CA LYS A 166 14.55 8.58 -19.42
C LYS A 166 14.00 7.34 -18.71
N VAL A 167 14.56 6.15 -18.92
CA VAL A 167 14.03 4.92 -18.34
C VAL A 167 14.67 4.64 -17.00
N VAL A 168 13.85 4.26 -16.02
CA VAL A 168 14.26 3.86 -14.69
C VAL A 168 13.90 2.40 -14.47
N PHE A 169 14.88 1.61 -14.06
CA PHE A 169 14.73 0.21 -13.70
C PHE A 169 15.12 0.05 -12.24
N ASP A 170 14.24 -0.53 -11.44
CA ASP A 170 14.31 -0.44 -9.99
C ASP A 170 13.87 -1.75 -9.32
N PRO A 171 14.75 -2.78 -9.34
CA PRO A 171 14.56 -4.02 -8.58
C PRO A 171 14.66 -3.75 -7.08
N TYR A 172 13.76 -4.38 -6.32
CA TYR A 172 13.74 -4.27 -4.86
C TYR A 172 13.37 -5.59 -4.20
N LEU A 173 13.88 -5.75 -2.98
CA LEU A 173 13.54 -6.79 -2.03
C LEU A 173 13.17 -6.13 -0.71
N GLY A 174 12.18 -6.64 0.00
CA GLY A 174 11.87 -6.16 1.32
C GLY A 174 11.12 -7.13 2.18
N VAL A 175 11.07 -6.78 3.44
CA VAL A 175 10.35 -7.50 4.48
C VAL A 175 9.46 -6.51 5.23
N GLY A 176 8.37 -6.99 5.77
CA GLY A 176 7.44 -6.14 6.48
C GLY A 176 6.38 -6.94 7.21
N ILE A 177 5.49 -6.21 7.87
CA ILE A 177 4.35 -6.76 8.57
C ILE A 177 3.10 -6.20 7.92
N ARG A 178 2.12 -7.06 7.67
CA ARG A 178 0.82 -6.70 7.09
C ARG A 178 -0.29 -7.09 8.06
N GLY A 179 -1.06 -6.10 8.50
CA GLY A 179 -2.32 -6.30 9.19
C GLY A 179 -3.47 -6.32 8.20
N LYS A 180 -4.36 -7.29 8.30
CA LYS A 180 -5.61 -7.37 7.55
C LYS A 180 -6.76 -7.34 8.54
N VAL A 181 -7.74 -6.49 8.29
CA VAL A 181 -8.96 -6.38 9.09
C VAL A 181 -10.12 -6.67 8.15
N TYR A 182 -10.79 -7.80 8.36
CA TYR A 182 -12.00 -8.15 7.62
C TYR A 182 -13.21 -7.66 8.41
N HIS A 183 -14.11 -6.97 7.73
CA HIS A 183 -15.38 -6.52 8.25
C HIS A 183 -16.45 -7.26 7.47
N TYR A 184 -17.33 -7.97 8.17
CA TYR A 184 -18.46 -8.69 7.56
C TYR A 184 -19.75 -8.40 8.32
N ALA A 185 -20.84 -8.36 7.56
CA ALA A 185 -22.20 -8.31 8.05
C ALA A 185 -22.99 -9.34 7.24
N ASN A 186 -23.18 -10.51 7.83
CA ASN A 186 -23.85 -11.64 7.21
C ASN A 186 -25.17 -11.90 7.92
N TYR A 187 -26.22 -12.09 7.14
CA TYR A 187 -27.51 -12.56 7.60
C TYR A 187 -27.48 -14.09 7.62
N ASN A 188 -27.82 -14.68 8.77
CA ASN A 188 -27.94 -16.12 8.97
C ASN A 188 -29.29 -16.43 9.61
N VAL A 189 -29.83 -17.61 9.33
CA VAL A 189 -31.06 -18.09 9.97
C VAL A 189 -30.68 -19.13 11.01
N GLU A 190 -31.05 -18.87 12.27
CA GLU A 190 -30.90 -19.82 13.36
C GLU A 190 -32.25 -19.96 14.08
N ASN A 191 -32.78 -21.18 14.11
CA ASN A 191 -34.10 -21.48 14.67
C ASN A 191 -35.25 -20.62 14.09
N ASP A 192 -35.28 -20.44 12.76
CA ASP A 192 -36.31 -19.66 12.03
C ASP A 192 -36.34 -18.16 12.36
N VAL A 193 -35.31 -17.66 13.06
CA VAL A 193 -35.12 -16.24 13.35
C VAL A 193 -33.96 -15.71 12.51
N LEU A 194 -34.21 -14.60 11.81
CA LEU A 194 -33.18 -13.86 11.08
C LEU A 194 -32.22 -13.20 12.07
N ASN A 195 -30.96 -13.64 12.06
CA ASN A 195 -29.89 -13.08 12.87
C ASN A 195 -28.88 -12.35 11.97
N LEU A 196 -28.38 -11.22 12.47
CA LEU A 196 -27.34 -10.44 11.81
C LEU A 196 -26.02 -10.67 12.55
N ASP A 197 -25.14 -11.48 11.96
CA ASP A 197 -23.78 -11.66 12.46
C ASP A 197 -22.89 -10.52 11.93
N LYS A 198 -22.48 -9.64 12.84
CA LYS A 198 -21.53 -8.56 12.57
C LYS A 198 -20.24 -8.86 13.32
N GLY A 199 -19.15 -8.94 12.56
CA GLY A 199 -17.86 -9.26 13.13
C GLY A 199 -16.70 -8.54 12.47
N HIS A 200 -15.61 -8.50 13.22
CA HIS A 200 -14.31 -8.05 12.76
C HIS A 200 -13.29 -9.15 13.00
N MET A 201 -12.41 -9.34 12.02
CA MET A 201 -11.33 -10.31 12.11
C MET A 201 -10.02 -9.65 11.78
N VAL A 202 -9.05 -9.79 12.68
CA VAL A 202 -7.73 -9.20 12.52
C VAL A 202 -6.71 -10.30 12.30
N SER A 203 -5.94 -10.18 11.22
CA SER A 203 -4.84 -11.06 10.88
C SER A 203 -3.56 -10.26 10.73
N ILE A 204 -2.49 -10.66 11.42
CA ILE A 204 -1.18 -10.01 11.32
C ILE A 204 -0.21 -11.04 10.74
N LEU A 205 0.36 -10.73 9.58
CA LEU A 205 1.18 -11.66 8.82
C LEU A 205 2.53 -11.03 8.51
N PRO A 206 3.64 -11.76 8.67
CA PRO A 206 4.89 -11.35 8.06
C PRO A 206 4.72 -11.35 6.54
N SER A 207 5.45 -10.46 5.87
CA SER A 207 5.34 -10.28 4.42
C SER A 207 6.72 -10.08 3.82
N VAL A 208 6.97 -10.78 2.72
CA VAL A 208 8.16 -10.63 1.89
C VAL A 208 7.73 -10.02 0.56
N HIS A 209 8.47 -9.02 0.10
CA HIS A 209 8.17 -8.26 -1.10
C HIS A 209 9.35 -8.38 -2.04
N LEU A 210 9.16 -9.02 -3.18
CA LEU A 210 10.12 -9.03 -4.28
C LEU A 210 9.41 -8.40 -5.48
N GLY A 211 10.07 -7.46 -6.13
CA GLY A 211 9.47 -6.83 -7.30
C GLY A 211 10.47 -6.01 -8.09
N ILE A 212 10.00 -5.53 -9.23
CA ILE A 212 10.77 -4.68 -10.13
C ILE A 212 9.87 -3.53 -10.50
N LYS A 213 10.29 -2.30 -10.21
CA LYS A 213 9.61 -1.10 -10.70
C LYS A 213 10.26 -0.67 -12.01
N ILE A 214 9.43 -0.34 -12.99
CA ILE A 214 9.87 0.23 -14.27
C ILE A 214 9.23 1.60 -14.39
N GLY A 215 10.01 2.62 -14.73
CA GLY A 215 9.50 3.98 -14.80
C GLY A 215 10.15 4.86 -15.84
N LEU A 216 9.59 6.06 -15.94
CA LEU A 216 10.01 7.11 -16.83
C LEU A 216 10.24 8.39 -16.03
N ASN A 217 11.41 8.97 -16.24
CA ASN A 217 11.76 10.31 -15.80
C ASN A 217 10.94 11.33 -16.61
N LEU A 218 10.26 12.23 -15.89
CA LEU A 218 9.50 13.33 -16.45
C LEU A 218 10.42 14.53 -16.74
#